data_AF-A0A1G0CQ60-F1
#
_entry.id   AF-A0A1G0CQ60-F1
#
_cell.length_a   1.000
_cell.length_b   1.000
_cell.length_c   1.000
_cell.angle_alpha   90.00
_cell.angle_beta   90.00
_cell.angle_gamma   90.00
#
_symmetry.space_group_name_H-M   'P 1'
#
loop_
_entity.id
_entity.type
_entity.pdbx_description
1 polymer ?
#
loop_
_entity_poly.entity_id
_entity_poly.type
_entity_poly.pdbx_seq_one_letter_code
_entity_poly.pdbx_strand_id
1 'polypeptide(L)'
;MKHPGWDFVQNVRMRTTIQRLRAALAVCLALLLANCDLQLPAWHAGKLLVIVPDISLGAEAVFERELAQRFGEYLHTRVGLISMPPGEIDAALRNHRAHLAAASLRSEISVTALHYGPSYQTVREQVICNRDIARPRTLADLTGLKLAAPADSAQEAVLREARKEAPGLQWQAHHRTGARKLLQEVAEGSLDCAVANETHFTDARNYYPNLAVAFDIGTPTQLAWAFPRDVDPALMKAAQGFFDHIREDGTLNRLLDRYYGYSDRFAPTESSQFIARANSVLPRYRTFFEEAAALTGEEWHLLAALAYQESQWNPLATSFTNVRGMMMLTEETADRMNVANRLDARESIIAGAKYLVLVREQLPSRIPEPDRTWMALASYNQGYGHIEDARILTQRAGRNPDSWEDVKKSLLLLNQPGYYETLKHGYARGGEAAVLVENVRGYYDLLKRTSQEEAQLIPEESPYRLFGPMQRLLQRWETSDAETIK
;
A
#
# COMPACT_ATOMS: atom_id res chain seq x y z
N MET A 1 2.47 -75.99 53.08
CA MET A 1 3.30 -74.83 52.70
C MET A 1 2.54 -74.01 51.67
N LYS A 2 2.04 -72.82 52.03
CA LYS A 2 1.40 -71.88 51.10
C LYS A 2 2.40 -70.74 50.85
N HIS A 3 2.79 -70.53 49.60
CA HIS A 3 3.73 -69.48 49.18
C HIS A 3 3.06 -68.10 49.23
N PRO A 4 3.63 -67.11 49.96
CA PRO A 4 3.20 -65.73 49.89
C PRO A 4 4.05 -65.00 48.84
N GLY A 5 3.46 -64.58 47.73
CA GLY A 5 4.22 -63.86 46.70
C GLY A 5 3.40 -63.17 45.61
N TRP A 6 2.09 -63.43 45.53
CA TRP A 6 1.26 -62.94 44.42
C TRP A 6 0.48 -61.65 44.75
N ASP A 7 0.21 -61.36 46.02
CA ASP A 7 -0.61 -60.19 46.42
C ASP A 7 0.16 -58.86 46.44
N PHE A 8 1.50 -58.89 46.45
CA PHE A 8 2.31 -57.67 46.51
C PHE A 8 2.45 -56.98 45.13
N VAL A 9 2.49 -57.76 44.04
CA VAL A 9 2.74 -57.25 42.68
C VAL A 9 1.48 -56.59 42.10
N GLN A 10 0.29 -57.07 42.43
CA GLN A 10 -0.97 -56.47 41.96
C GLN A 10 -1.26 -55.12 42.62
N ASN A 11 -0.98 -54.98 43.92
CA ASN A 11 -1.19 -53.72 44.65
C ASN A 11 -0.26 -52.58 44.18
N VAL A 12 0.98 -52.89 43.76
CA VAL A 12 1.92 -51.89 43.23
C VAL A 12 1.53 -51.43 41.83
N ARG A 13 1.05 -52.33 40.97
CA ARG A 13 0.53 -51.99 39.62
C ARG A 13 -0.75 -51.13 39.67
N MET A 14 -1.64 -51.39 40.63
CA MET A 14 -2.88 -50.63 40.76
C MET A 14 -2.63 -49.20 41.29
N ARG A 15 -1.72 -49.04 42.27
CA ARG A 15 -1.31 -47.71 42.78
C ARG A 15 -0.60 -46.85 41.73
N THR A 16 0.27 -47.43 40.91
CA THR A 16 0.96 -46.72 39.82
C THR A 16 0.00 -46.33 38.70
N THR A 17 -1.03 -47.13 38.41
CA THR A 17 -2.06 -46.80 37.41
C THR A 17 -2.95 -45.64 37.89
N ILE A 18 -3.35 -45.62 39.16
CA ILE A 18 -4.14 -44.52 39.75
C ILE A 18 -3.31 -43.22 39.84
N GLN A 19 -2.01 -43.30 40.15
CA GLN A 19 -1.12 -42.13 40.11
C GLN A 19 -0.93 -41.59 38.70
N ARG A 20 -0.82 -42.45 37.69
CA ARG A 20 -0.75 -42.03 36.28
C ARG A 20 -2.06 -41.41 35.80
N LEU A 21 -3.21 -41.95 36.21
CA LEU A 21 -4.51 -41.35 35.91
C LEU A 21 -4.68 -39.99 36.60
N ARG A 22 -4.26 -39.83 37.85
CA ARG A 22 -4.28 -38.53 38.55
C ARG A 22 -3.32 -37.52 37.93
N ALA A 23 -2.13 -37.95 37.52
CA ALA A 23 -1.18 -37.10 36.82
C ALA A 23 -1.71 -36.70 35.42
N ALA A 24 -2.32 -37.62 34.68
CA ALA A 24 -2.96 -37.33 33.40
C ALA A 24 -4.17 -36.41 33.56
N LEU A 25 -5.00 -36.59 34.60
CA LEU A 25 -6.11 -35.69 34.90
C LEU A 25 -5.61 -34.30 35.32
N ALA A 26 -4.52 -34.21 36.09
CA ALA A 26 -3.91 -32.95 36.48
C ALA A 26 -3.22 -32.23 35.31
N VAL A 27 -2.63 -32.96 34.37
CA VAL A 27 -2.08 -32.40 33.12
C VAL A 27 -3.20 -31.97 32.18
N CYS A 28 -4.29 -32.74 32.04
CA CYS A 28 -5.47 -32.31 31.30
C CYS A 28 -6.14 -31.10 31.96
N LEU A 29 -6.23 -31.03 33.29
CA LEU A 29 -6.76 -29.87 34.01
C LEU A 29 -5.82 -28.66 33.88
N ALA A 30 -4.50 -28.86 33.87
CA ALA A 30 -3.51 -27.80 33.63
C ALA A 30 -3.51 -27.33 32.17
N LEU A 31 -3.77 -28.21 31.20
CA LEU A 31 -3.95 -27.87 29.79
C LEU A 31 -5.31 -27.18 29.55
N LEU A 32 -6.35 -27.55 30.30
CA LEU A 32 -7.65 -26.87 30.31
C LEU A 32 -7.57 -25.50 31.00
N LEU A 33 -6.71 -25.34 32.03
CA LEU A 33 -6.42 -24.06 32.69
C LEU A 33 -5.41 -23.20 31.91
N ALA A 34 -4.55 -23.78 31.08
CA ALA A 34 -3.73 -23.03 30.12
C ALA A 34 -4.54 -22.47 28.94
N ASN A 35 -5.80 -22.90 28.82
CA ASN A 35 -6.79 -22.35 27.91
C ASN A 35 -7.68 -21.29 28.60
N CYS A 36 -7.33 -20.85 29.81
CA CYS A 36 -7.89 -19.63 30.39
C CYS A 36 -7.41 -18.43 29.58
N ASP A 37 -8.37 -17.77 28.94
CA ASP A 37 -8.35 -16.43 28.36
C ASP A 37 -7.03 -15.68 28.58
N LEU A 38 -6.19 -15.64 27.55
CA LEU A 38 -5.11 -14.68 27.48
C LEU A 38 -5.75 -13.30 27.30
N GLN A 39 -6.26 -12.74 28.40
CA GLN A 39 -6.94 -11.47 28.43
C GLN A 39 -5.95 -10.42 27.94
N LEU A 40 -6.31 -9.72 26.86
CA LEU A 40 -5.43 -8.75 26.25
C LEU A 40 -4.99 -7.74 27.34
N PRO A 41 -3.68 -7.50 27.54
CA PRO A 41 -3.22 -6.53 28.51
C PRO A 41 -3.86 -5.18 28.24
N ALA A 42 -4.11 -4.38 29.27
CA ALA A 42 -4.64 -3.04 29.06
C ALA A 42 -3.73 -2.24 28.12
N TRP A 43 -4.33 -1.49 27.20
CA TRP A 43 -3.60 -0.75 26.15
C TRP A 43 -2.52 0.18 26.73
N HIS A 44 -2.77 0.77 27.90
CA HIS A 44 -1.86 1.67 28.61
C HIS A 44 -0.73 0.96 29.38
N ALA A 45 -0.77 -0.37 29.52
CA ALA A 45 0.16 -1.14 30.35
C ALA A 45 1.31 -1.80 29.55
N GLY A 46 1.39 -1.65 28.22
CA GLY A 46 2.59 -2.09 27.51
C GLY A 46 2.54 -2.11 25.98
N LYS A 47 1.37 -2.21 25.35
CA LYS A 47 1.26 -2.22 23.88
C LYS A 47 -0.18 -2.08 23.41
N LEU A 48 -0.43 -1.21 22.43
CA LEU A 48 -1.70 -1.13 21.71
C LEU A 48 -1.66 -2.09 20.51
N LEU A 49 -2.30 -3.25 20.63
CA LEU A 49 -2.57 -4.14 19.49
C LEU A 49 -3.68 -3.60 18.59
N VAL A 50 -3.39 -3.44 17.30
CA VAL A 50 -4.25 -2.89 16.26
C VAL A 50 -4.32 -3.87 15.08
N ILE A 51 -5.54 -4.21 14.67
CA ILE A 51 -5.76 -4.97 13.43
C ILE A 51 -5.67 -4.01 12.24
N VAL A 52 -4.95 -4.41 11.19
CA VAL A 52 -4.79 -3.65 9.94
C VAL A 52 -4.91 -4.58 8.72
N PRO A 53 -5.27 -4.06 7.53
CA PRO A 53 -5.23 -4.82 6.29
C PRO A 53 -3.80 -5.31 5.98
N ASP A 54 -3.68 -6.42 5.27
CA ASP A 54 -2.40 -6.90 4.75
C ASP A 54 -1.74 -5.83 3.85
N ILE A 55 -0.43 -5.61 4.00
CA ILE A 55 0.29 -4.56 3.23
C ILE A 55 0.28 -4.80 1.72
N SER A 56 0.11 -6.06 1.29
CA SER A 56 -0.12 -6.41 -0.11
C SER A 56 -1.42 -5.83 -0.68
N LEU A 57 -2.34 -5.34 0.18
CA LEU A 57 -3.55 -4.63 -0.20
C LEU A 57 -3.30 -3.13 -0.48
N GLY A 58 -2.07 -2.74 -0.82
CA GLY A 58 -1.76 -1.45 -1.43
C GLY A 58 -1.87 -0.23 -0.51
N ALA A 59 -2.13 0.93 -1.11
CA ALA A 59 -2.08 2.24 -0.44
C ALA A 59 -2.96 2.34 0.82
N GLU A 60 -4.14 1.71 0.81
CA GLU A 60 -5.05 1.66 1.95
C GLU A 60 -4.42 0.99 3.18
N ALA A 61 -3.79 -0.17 2.98
CA ALA A 61 -3.14 -0.90 4.06
C ALA A 61 -1.98 -0.11 4.67
N VAL A 62 -1.22 0.62 3.84
CA VAL A 62 -0.12 1.47 4.29
C VAL A 62 -0.66 2.69 5.04
N PHE A 63 -1.72 3.32 4.53
CA PHE A 63 -2.42 4.43 5.18
C PHE A 63 -2.90 4.08 6.59
N GLU A 64 -3.63 2.96 6.74
CA GLU A 64 -4.15 2.53 8.04
C GLU A 64 -3.03 2.22 9.04
N ARG A 65 -1.92 1.65 8.58
CA ARG A 65 -0.75 1.38 9.41
C ARG A 65 -0.07 2.66 9.88
N GLU A 66 0.15 3.63 8.99
CA GLU A 66 0.73 4.92 9.37
C GLU A 66 -0.18 5.64 10.37
N LEU A 67 -1.50 5.65 10.12
CA LEU A 67 -2.47 6.28 11.01
C LEU A 67 -2.50 5.61 12.40
N ALA A 68 -2.46 4.27 12.45
CA ALA A 68 -2.37 3.51 13.70
C ALA A 68 -1.07 3.80 14.47
N GLN A 69 0.06 3.92 13.77
CA GLN A 69 1.35 4.28 14.38
C GLN A 69 1.32 5.68 15.00
N ARG A 70 0.80 6.67 14.26
CA ARG A 70 0.62 8.04 14.76
C ARG A 70 -0.29 8.11 15.98
N PHE A 71 -1.32 7.27 16.04
CA PHE A 71 -2.14 7.17 17.23
C PHE A 71 -1.36 6.60 18.42
N GLY A 72 -0.50 5.61 18.20
CA GLY A 72 0.45 5.14 19.23
C GLY A 72 1.37 6.25 19.75
N GLU A 73 1.90 7.08 18.85
CA GLU A 73 2.72 8.25 19.23
C GLU A 73 1.93 9.24 20.07
N TYR A 74 0.70 9.56 19.67
CA TYR A 74 -0.23 10.40 20.42
C TYR A 74 -0.53 9.86 21.82
N LEU A 75 -0.65 8.53 21.96
CA LEU A 75 -0.85 7.84 23.24
C LEU A 75 0.43 7.59 24.03
N HIS A 76 1.62 7.92 23.49
CA HIS A 76 2.91 7.50 24.01
C HIS A 76 3.01 5.98 24.27
N THR A 77 2.39 5.18 23.41
CA THR A 77 2.24 3.73 23.54
C THR A 77 2.77 3.00 22.30
N ARG A 78 3.48 1.89 22.48
CA ARG A 78 3.95 1.06 21.35
C ARG A 78 2.77 0.40 20.65
N VAL A 79 2.77 0.41 19.33
CA VAL A 79 1.72 -0.25 18.52
C VAL A 79 2.18 -1.64 18.07
N GLY A 80 1.32 -2.64 18.21
CA GLY A 80 1.46 -3.93 17.55
C GLY A 80 0.45 -4.08 16.45
N LEU A 81 0.92 -4.44 15.26
CA LEU A 81 0.05 -4.62 14.10
C LEU A 81 -0.26 -6.11 13.90
N ILE A 82 -1.53 -6.43 13.72
CA ILE A 82 -2.01 -7.77 13.37
C ILE A 82 -2.67 -7.67 12.01
N SER A 83 -2.16 -8.42 11.02
CA SER A 83 -2.70 -8.40 9.66
C SER A 83 -3.71 -9.52 9.48
N MET A 84 -4.92 -9.22 8.98
CA MET A 84 -5.95 -10.22 8.68
C MET A 84 -6.95 -9.69 7.64
N PRO A 85 -7.69 -10.57 6.94
CA PRO A 85 -8.70 -10.14 5.98
C PRO A 85 -9.93 -9.51 6.66
N PRO A 86 -10.69 -8.63 5.98
CA PRO A 86 -11.86 -7.95 6.55
C PRO A 86 -12.88 -8.89 7.21
N GLY A 87 -13.14 -10.05 6.61
CA GLY A 87 -14.09 -11.03 7.13
C GLY A 87 -13.73 -11.67 8.46
N GLU A 88 -12.49 -11.53 8.94
CA GLU A 88 -12.04 -12.07 10.23
C GLU A 88 -12.04 -11.02 11.35
N ILE A 89 -12.16 -9.73 11.01
CA ILE A 89 -11.96 -8.62 11.96
C ILE A 89 -13.01 -8.61 13.06
N ASP A 90 -14.29 -8.74 12.71
CA ASP A 90 -15.38 -8.70 13.69
C ASP A 90 -15.25 -9.84 14.73
N ALA A 91 -14.95 -11.06 14.27
CA ALA A 91 -14.70 -12.19 15.15
C ALA A 91 -13.45 -11.98 16.00
N ALA A 92 -12.38 -11.39 15.45
CA ALA A 92 -11.15 -11.11 16.19
C ALA A 92 -11.36 -10.07 17.29
N LEU A 93 -12.13 -9.00 17.03
CA LEU A 93 -12.43 -7.98 18.04
C LEU A 93 -13.36 -8.52 19.14
N ARG A 94 -14.39 -9.30 18.78
CA ARG A 94 -15.28 -9.93 19.78
C ARG A 94 -14.58 -10.93 20.69
N ASN A 95 -13.54 -11.60 20.18
CA ASN A 95 -12.71 -12.53 20.95
C ASN A 95 -11.51 -11.85 21.61
N HIS A 96 -11.48 -10.51 21.66
CA HIS A 96 -10.38 -9.74 22.23
C HIS A 96 -9.01 -10.22 21.74
N ARG A 97 -8.79 -10.23 20.41
CA ARG A 97 -7.46 -10.46 19.83
C ARG A 97 -6.68 -9.17 19.57
N ALA A 98 -7.35 -8.03 19.63
CA ALA A 98 -6.77 -6.69 19.50
C ALA A 98 -7.65 -5.65 20.23
N HIS A 99 -7.11 -4.45 20.43
CA HIS A 99 -7.86 -3.35 21.07
C HIS A 99 -8.74 -2.60 20.07
N LEU A 100 -8.33 -2.50 18.81
CA LEU A 100 -9.07 -1.84 17.75
C LEU A 100 -8.68 -2.40 16.38
N ALA A 101 -9.48 -2.09 15.37
CA ALA A 101 -9.19 -2.35 13.96
C ALA A 101 -9.20 -1.05 13.16
N ALA A 102 -8.08 -0.81 12.47
CA ALA A 102 -7.84 0.27 11.53
C ALA A 102 -7.83 -0.34 10.12
N ALA A 103 -9.01 -0.45 9.50
CA ALA A 103 -9.20 -1.22 8.27
C ALA A 103 -10.35 -0.69 7.41
N SER A 104 -10.52 0.64 7.35
CA SER A 104 -11.53 1.30 6.50
C SER A 104 -12.94 0.69 6.65
N LEU A 105 -13.38 0.52 7.89
CA LEU A 105 -14.65 -0.13 8.21
C LEU A 105 -15.80 0.88 8.17
N ARG A 106 -16.96 0.44 7.67
CA ARG A 106 -18.19 1.25 7.64
C ARG A 106 -18.76 1.43 9.04
N SER A 107 -18.87 2.68 9.48
CA SER A 107 -19.37 3.03 10.81
C SER A 107 -20.89 2.91 10.98
N GLU A 108 -21.67 2.95 9.88
CA GLU A 108 -23.14 2.90 9.94
C GLU A 108 -23.73 1.48 10.09
N ILE A 109 -22.89 0.43 10.07
CA ILE A 109 -23.38 -0.95 10.24
C ILE A 109 -23.74 -1.19 11.71
N SER A 110 -25.00 -0.91 12.04
CA SER A 110 -25.62 -1.14 13.37
C SER A 110 -25.76 -2.62 13.76
N VAL A 111 -25.32 -3.57 12.93
CA VAL A 111 -25.61 -5.01 13.09
C VAL A 111 -24.48 -5.76 13.80
N THR A 112 -23.31 -5.15 13.96
CA THR A 112 -22.14 -5.75 14.62
C THR A 112 -22.08 -5.33 16.09
N ALA A 113 -21.68 -6.25 16.97
CA ALA A 113 -21.45 -6.01 18.40
C ALA A 113 -20.16 -5.20 18.66
N LEU A 114 -19.90 -4.17 17.85
CA LEU A 114 -18.69 -3.36 17.87
C LEU A 114 -19.06 -1.89 18.10
N HIS A 115 -18.12 -1.12 18.63
CA HIS A 115 -18.17 0.34 18.63
C HIS A 115 -17.31 0.91 17.51
N TYR A 116 -17.75 2.02 16.93
CA TYR A 116 -17.00 2.73 15.90
C TYR A 116 -16.49 4.06 16.44
N GLY A 117 -15.26 4.39 16.09
CA GLY A 117 -14.65 5.67 16.38
C GLY A 117 -15.15 6.79 15.48
N PRO A 118 -14.48 7.95 15.51
CA PRO A 118 -14.79 9.07 14.63
C PRO A 118 -14.61 8.69 13.15
N SER A 119 -15.52 9.12 12.30
CA SER A 119 -15.38 8.98 10.84
C SER A 119 -14.24 9.86 10.34
N TYR A 120 -13.33 9.32 9.53
CA TYR A 120 -12.21 10.08 8.97
C TYR A 120 -12.30 10.26 7.45
N GLN A 121 -13.20 9.55 6.78
CA GLN A 121 -13.39 9.66 5.34
C GLN A 121 -14.81 9.21 4.95
N THR A 122 -15.37 9.87 3.94
CA THR A 122 -16.63 9.45 3.31
C THR A 122 -16.33 8.93 1.91
N VAL A 123 -16.82 7.75 1.57
CA VAL A 123 -16.65 7.12 0.25
C VAL A 123 -18.00 6.66 -0.30
N ARG A 124 -18.17 6.66 -1.61
CA ARG A 124 -19.33 6.04 -2.29
C ARG A 124 -18.97 4.61 -2.63
N GLU A 125 -19.87 3.69 -2.30
CA GLU A 125 -19.80 2.33 -2.80
C GLU A 125 -20.37 2.28 -4.21
N GLN A 126 -19.72 1.54 -5.09
CA GLN A 126 -20.02 1.53 -6.52
C GLN A 126 -20.09 0.10 -7.04
N VAL A 127 -21.04 -0.15 -7.94
CA VAL A 127 -21.01 -1.37 -8.75
C VAL A 127 -20.08 -1.10 -9.92
N ILE A 128 -19.03 -1.90 -10.05
CA ILE A 128 -18.01 -1.77 -11.10
C ILE A 128 -18.06 -3.03 -11.95
N CYS A 129 -18.18 -2.86 -13.26
CA CYS A 129 -18.33 -3.96 -14.21
C CYS A 129 -17.28 -3.89 -15.30
N ASN A 130 -17.11 -5.02 -15.98
CA ASN A 130 -16.32 -5.08 -17.20
C ASN A 130 -17.06 -4.33 -18.33
N ARG A 131 -16.34 -3.56 -19.16
CA ARG A 131 -16.86 -2.85 -20.32
C ARG A 131 -17.32 -3.78 -21.45
N ASP A 132 -16.89 -5.04 -21.42
CA ASP A 132 -17.23 -6.04 -22.43
C ASP A 132 -18.68 -6.55 -22.29
N ILE A 133 -19.36 -6.25 -21.17
CA ILE A 133 -20.78 -6.58 -20.96
C ILE A 133 -21.67 -5.33 -21.11
N ALA A 134 -22.96 -5.54 -21.34
CA ALA A 134 -23.94 -4.46 -21.33
C ALA A 134 -23.99 -3.82 -19.94
N ARG A 135 -23.68 -2.51 -19.86
CA ARG A 135 -23.60 -1.79 -18.57
C ARG A 135 -24.95 -1.81 -17.84
N PRO A 136 -25.03 -2.44 -16.65
CA PRO A 136 -26.24 -2.39 -15.84
C PRO A 136 -26.49 -0.95 -15.36
N ARG A 137 -27.77 -0.56 -15.29
CA ARG A 137 -28.19 0.80 -14.89
C ARG A 137 -28.97 0.82 -13.59
N THR A 138 -29.52 -0.33 -13.21
CA THR A 138 -30.35 -0.52 -12.02
C THR A 138 -29.95 -1.78 -11.26
N LEU A 139 -30.43 -1.92 -10.02
CA LEU A 139 -30.24 -3.14 -9.23
C LEU A 139 -30.84 -4.38 -9.90
N ALA A 140 -31.94 -4.23 -10.64
CA ALA A 140 -32.59 -5.32 -11.35
C ALA A 140 -31.69 -5.90 -12.45
N ASP A 141 -30.93 -5.04 -13.14
CA ASP A 141 -30.01 -5.42 -14.22
C ASP A 141 -28.82 -6.26 -13.74
N LEU A 142 -28.56 -6.30 -12.42
CA LEU A 142 -27.52 -7.16 -11.83
C LEU A 142 -27.96 -8.62 -11.73
N THR A 143 -29.25 -8.91 -11.93
CA THR A 143 -29.79 -10.26 -11.82
C THR A 143 -29.21 -11.15 -12.91
N GLY A 144 -28.59 -12.27 -12.51
CA GLY A 144 -27.97 -13.22 -13.43
C GLY A 144 -26.51 -12.90 -13.79
N LEU A 145 -25.99 -11.73 -13.38
CA LEU A 145 -24.57 -11.42 -13.51
C LEU A 145 -23.76 -12.10 -12.39
N LYS A 146 -22.51 -12.45 -12.69
CA LYS A 146 -21.50 -12.87 -11.72
C LYS A 146 -21.01 -11.66 -10.93
N LEU A 147 -21.84 -11.20 -9.99
CA LEU A 147 -21.53 -10.13 -9.05
C LEU A 147 -20.78 -10.68 -7.83
N ALA A 148 -19.74 -9.98 -7.37
CA ALA A 148 -19.05 -10.34 -6.13
C ALA A 148 -18.79 -9.13 -5.20
N ALA A 149 -18.59 -9.42 -3.91
CA ALA A 149 -18.09 -8.46 -2.93
C ALA A 149 -17.23 -9.18 -1.87
N PRO A 150 -16.28 -8.48 -1.22
CA PRO A 150 -15.57 -9.04 -0.08
C PRO A 150 -16.57 -9.38 1.02
N ALA A 151 -16.48 -10.56 1.61
CA ALA A 151 -17.42 -10.96 2.65
C ALA A 151 -17.24 -10.11 3.92
N ASP A 152 -18.35 -9.85 4.60
CA ASP A 152 -18.47 -9.09 5.85
C ASP A 152 -17.81 -7.69 5.76
N SER A 153 -17.86 -7.09 4.57
CA SER A 153 -17.30 -5.79 4.26
C SER A 153 -18.38 -4.70 4.13
N ALA A 154 -17.93 -3.45 4.03
CA ALA A 154 -18.79 -2.32 3.67
C ALA A 154 -19.54 -2.57 2.34
N GLN A 155 -18.84 -3.16 1.37
CA GLN A 155 -19.36 -3.48 0.04
C GLN A 155 -20.45 -4.55 0.09
N GLU A 156 -20.30 -5.58 0.92
CA GLU A 156 -21.35 -6.58 1.08
C GLU A 156 -22.56 -6.01 1.83
N ALA A 157 -22.33 -5.13 2.81
CA ALA A 157 -23.40 -4.51 3.58
C ALA A 157 -24.36 -3.70 2.68
N VAL A 158 -23.82 -2.91 1.74
CA VAL A 158 -24.66 -2.17 0.79
C VAL A 158 -25.43 -3.09 -0.17
N LEU A 159 -24.89 -4.26 -0.53
CA LEU A 159 -25.62 -5.28 -1.29
C LEU A 159 -26.77 -5.90 -0.48
N ARG A 160 -26.57 -6.15 0.81
CA ARG A 160 -27.61 -6.66 1.71
C ARG A 160 -28.74 -5.63 1.91
N GLU A 161 -28.40 -4.34 1.96
CA GLU A 161 -29.38 -3.26 1.97
C GLU A 161 -30.15 -3.20 0.64
N ALA A 162 -29.44 -3.20 -0.49
CA ALA A 162 -30.02 -3.17 -1.83
C ALA A 162 -30.94 -4.37 -2.13
N ARG A 163 -30.66 -5.56 -1.57
CA ARG A 163 -31.52 -6.74 -1.71
C ARG A 163 -32.94 -6.50 -1.14
N LYS A 164 -33.13 -5.59 -0.19
CA LYS A 164 -34.46 -5.25 0.32
C LYS A 164 -35.34 -4.61 -0.75
N GLU A 165 -34.74 -3.87 -1.68
CA GLU A 165 -35.40 -3.22 -2.81
C GLU A 165 -35.44 -4.12 -4.05
N ALA A 166 -34.44 -4.99 -4.22
CA ALA A 166 -34.34 -5.96 -5.31
C ALA A 166 -34.14 -7.39 -4.78
N PRO A 167 -35.22 -8.12 -4.42
CA PRO A 167 -35.12 -9.46 -3.82
C PRO A 167 -34.40 -10.52 -4.66
N GLY A 168 -34.36 -10.32 -6.00
CA GLY A 168 -33.64 -11.20 -6.94
C GLY A 168 -32.12 -11.00 -6.96
N LEU A 169 -31.58 -10.00 -6.25
CA LEU A 169 -30.16 -9.69 -6.25
C LEU A 169 -29.33 -10.81 -5.60
N GLN A 170 -28.46 -11.43 -6.40
CA GLN A 170 -27.51 -12.46 -5.97
C GLN A 170 -26.08 -11.96 -6.14
N TRP A 171 -25.19 -12.37 -5.24
CA TRP A 171 -23.76 -12.09 -5.31
C TRP A 171 -22.96 -13.22 -4.67
N GLN A 172 -21.66 -13.26 -4.99
CA GLN A 172 -20.66 -14.12 -4.38
C GLN A 172 -19.92 -13.34 -3.28
N ALA A 173 -19.96 -13.82 -2.04
CA ALA A 173 -19.22 -13.23 -0.93
C ALA A 173 -17.86 -13.95 -0.79
N HIS A 174 -16.76 -13.22 -0.97
CA HIS A 174 -15.41 -13.80 -0.90
C HIS A 174 -14.73 -13.46 0.43
N HIS A 175 -14.51 -14.47 1.28
CA HIS A 175 -14.00 -14.27 2.66
C HIS A 175 -12.51 -13.92 2.76
N ARG A 176 -11.71 -14.23 1.73
CA ARG A 176 -10.25 -14.04 1.74
C ARG A 176 -9.76 -13.07 0.66
N THR A 177 -10.68 -12.35 0.03
CA THR A 177 -10.41 -11.53 -1.13
C THR A 177 -10.92 -10.12 -0.89
N GLY A 178 -10.02 -9.13 -0.92
CA GLY A 178 -10.39 -7.71 -0.85
C GLY A 178 -10.92 -7.17 -2.18
N ALA A 179 -11.52 -5.98 -2.15
CA ALA A 179 -12.17 -5.38 -3.31
C ALA A 179 -11.24 -5.24 -4.52
N ARG A 180 -9.96 -4.88 -4.30
CA ARG A 180 -8.95 -4.76 -5.37
C ARG A 180 -8.77 -6.05 -6.18
N LYS A 181 -8.73 -7.22 -5.53
CA LYS A 181 -8.56 -8.50 -6.22
C LYS A 181 -9.83 -8.90 -6.98
N LEU A 182 -11.01 -8.58 -6.45
CA LEU A 182 -12.27 -8.76 -7.18
C LEU A 182 -12.35 -7.86 -8.42
N LEU A 183 -11.84 -6.62 -8.35
CA LEU A 183 -11.76 -5.73 -9.51
C LEU A 183 -10.82 -6.27 -10.60
N GLN A 184 -9.72 -6.93 -10.21
CA GLN A 184 -8.88 -7.67 -11.15
C GLN A 184 -9.66 -8.81 -11.81
N GLU A 185 -10.38 -9.63 -11.05
CA GLU A 185 -11.19 -10.73 -11.58
C GLU A 185 -12.28 -10.24 -12.56
N VAL A 186 -12.88 -9.06 -12.29
CA VAL A 186 -13.80 -8.39 -13.23
C VAL A 186 -13.07 -8.00 -14.51
N ALA A 187 -11.88 -7.40 -14.40
CA ALA A 187 -11.08 -7.00 -15.56
C ALA A 187 -10.64 -8.21 -16.42
N GLU A 188 -10.37 -9.36 -15.79
CA GLU A 188 -10.02 -10.61 -16.45
C GLU A 188 -11.24 -11.34 -17.05
N GLY A 189 -12.45 -10.90 -16.73
CA GLY A 189 -13.71 -11.48 -17.21
C GLY A 189 -14.15 -12.76 -16.47
N SER A 190 -13.51 -13.10 -15.35
CA SER A 190 -13.96 -14.21 -14.49
C SER A 190 -15.20 -13.82 -13.68
N LEU A 191 -15.33 -12.54 -13.33
CA LEU A 191 -16.52 -11.89 -12.80
C LEU A 191 -17.10 -10.88 -13.80
N ASP A 192 -18.40 -10.65 -13.72
CA ASP A 192 -19.09 -9.64 -14.55
C ASP A 192 -19.01 -8.26 -13.89
N CYS A 193 -19.24 -8.24 -12.58
CA CYS A 193 -19.20 -7.04 -11.75
C CYS A 193 -18.68 -7.34 -10.34
N ALA A 194 -18.16 -6.33 -9.67
CA ALA A 194 -17.86 -6.36 -8.24
C ALA A 194 -18.30 -5.05 -7.59
N VAL A 195 -18.57 -5.09 -6.29
CA VAL A 195 -18.78 -3.87 -5.50
C VAL A 195 -17.47 -3.43 -4.88
N ALA A 196 -17.11 -2.18 -5.09
CA ALA A 196 -15.99 -1.51 -4.44
C ALA A 196 -16.28 -0.02 -4.30
N ASN A 197 -15.61 0.65 -3.37
CA ASN A 197 -15.70 2.09 -3.25
C ASN A 197 -14.93 2.84 -4.36
N GLU A 198 -15.17 4.14 -4.43
CA GLU A 198 -14.52 5.04 -5.39
C GLU A 198 -12.98 5.04 -5.31
N THR A 199 -12.38 4.86 -4.13
CA THR A 199 -10.91 4.86 -4.01
C THR A 199 -10.33 3.56 -4.59
N HIS A 200 -10.97 2.42 -4.36
CA HIS A 200 -10.62 1.15 -5.01
C HIS A 200 -10.77 1.22 -6.53
N PHE A 201 -11.86 1.82 -7.03
CA PHE A 201 -12.07 1.97 -8.47
C PHE A 201 -11.01 2.85 -9.12
N THR A 202 -10.74 4.02 -8.53
CA THR A 202 -9.76 4.97 -9.03
C THR A 202 -8.36 4.37 -9.04
N ASP A 203 -7.99 3.58 -8.04
CA ASP A 203 -6.74 2.80 -8.07
C ASP A 203 -6.77 1.76 -9.20
N ALA A 204 -7.79 0.90 -9.25
CA ALA A 204 -7.87 -0.20 -10.20
C ALA A 204 -7.94 0.22 -11.68
N ARG A 205 -8.65 1.31 -12.01
CA ARG A 205 -8.84 1.76 -13.39
C ARG A 205 -7.54 2.17 -14.08
N ASN A 206 -6.50 2.52 -13.30
CA ASN A 206 -5.17 2.84 -13.83
C ASN A 206 -4.48 1.61 -14.42
N TYR A 207 -4.91 0.41 -14.03
CA TYR A 207 -4.33 -0.86 -14.47
C TYR A 207 -5.27 -1.62 -15.40
N TYR A 208 -6.58 -1.44 -15.20
CA TYR A 208 -7.61 -2.17 -15.91
C TYR A 208 -8.55 -1.20 -16.64
N PRO A 209 -8.20 -0.77 -17.87
CA PRO A 209 -8.96 0.23 -18.63
C PRO A 209 -10.34 -0.26 -19.09
N ASN A 210 -10.58 -1.58 -19.01
CA ASN A 210 -11.85 -2.21 -19.29
C ASN A 210 -12.79 -2.21 -18.06
N LEU A 211 -12.40 -1.67 -16.91
CA LEU A 211 -13.32 -1.45 -15.80
C LEU A 211 -14.14 -0.17 -15.99
N ALA A 212 -15.41 -0.21 -15.59
CA ALA A 212 -16.27 0.96 -15.56
C ALA A 212 -17.23 0.93 -14.37
N VAL A 213 -17.44 2.07 -13.74
CA VAL A 213 -18.54 2.26 -12.79
C VAL A 213 -19.86 2.10 -13.54
N ALA A 214 -20.71 1.18 -13.07
CA ALA A 214 -22.08 1.02 -13.53
C ALA A 214 -22.98 2.10 -12.91
N PHE A 215 -23.04 2.15 -11.57
CA PHE A 215 -23.74 3.15 -10.77
C PHE A 215 -23.27 3.10 -9.30
N ASP A 216 -23.54 4.18 -8.55
CA ASP A 216 -23.33 4.21 -7.10
C ASP A 216 -24.43 3.40 -6.39
N ILE A 217 -24.07 2.61 -5.38
CA ILE A 217 -24.99 1.73 -4.64
C ILE A 217 -25.08 2.13 -3.17
N GLY A 218 -26.31 2.33 -2.69
CA GLY A 218 -26.57 2.76 -1.32
C GLY A 218 -26.20 4.22 -1.07
N THR A 219 -26.16 4.61 0.19
CA THR A 219 -25.69 5.94 0.61
C THR A 219 -24.17 5.95 0.78
N PRO A 220 -23.51 7.13 0.68
CA PRO A 220 -22.10 7.25 1.02
C PRO A 220 -21.80 6.66 2.40
N THR A 221 -20.70 5.91 2.47
CA THR A 221 -20.22 5.16 3.64
C THR A 221 -19.18 5.99 4.38
N GLN A 222 -19.34 6.10 5.70
CA GLN A 222 -18.34 6.72 6.58
C GLN A 222 -17.37 5.68 7.11
N LEU A 223 -16.09 5.85 6.78
CA LEU A 223 -14.99 5.00 7.23
C LEU A 223 -14.54 5.41 8.63
N ALA A 224 -14.44 4.44 9.53
CA ALA A 224 -13.99 4.61 10.90
C ALA A 224 -13.22 3.39 11.39
N TRP A 225 -12.49 3.58 12.49
CA TRP A 225 -11.92 2.46 13.24
C TRP A 225 -13.01 1.75 14.05
N ALA A 226 -12.86 0.43 14.21
CA ALA A 226 -13.76 -0.38 15.02
C ALA A 226 -13.10 -0.84 16.32
N PHE A 227 -13.91 -1.02 17.34
CA PHE A 227 -13.51 -1.38 18.69
C PHE A 227 -14.43 -2.48 19.23
N PRO A 228 -13.97 -3.34 20.16
CA PRO A 228 -14.83 -4.27 20.89
C PRO A 228 -15.98 -3.54 21.60
N ARG A 229 -17.09 -4.23 21.86
CA ARG A 229 -18.28 -3.64 22.50
C ARG A 229 -18.02 -3.08 23.90
N ASP A 230 -17.12 -3.72 24.62
CA ASP A 230 -16.72 -3.42 25.98
C ASP A 230 -15.34 -2.72 26.02
N VAL A 231 -15.01 -2.02 24.93
CA VAL A 231 -13.82 -1.17 24.84
C VAL A 231 -13.73 -0.22 26.04
N ASP A 232 -12.50 -0.03 26.53
CA ASP A 232 -12.19 0.98 27.53
C ASP A 232 -12.63 2.38 27.03
N PRO A 233 -13.57 3.08 27.71
CA PRO A 233 -14.01 4.41 27.33
C PRO A 233 -12.86 5.43 27.21
N ALA A 234 -11.76 5.24 27.95
CA ALA A 234 -10.59 6.09 27.85
C ALA A 234 -9.91 5.95 26.47
N LEU A 235 -9.83 4.74 25.92
CA LEU A 235 -9.28 4.50 24.59
C LEU A 235 -10.15 5.15 23.50
N MET A 236 -11.48 5.00 23.61
CA MET A 236 -12.42 5.66 22.69
C MET A 236 -12.31 7.18 22.72
N LYS A 237 -12.24 7.76 23.92
CA LYS A 237 -12.06 9.20 24.10
C LYS A 237 -10.72 9.67 23.52
N ALA A 238 -9.66 8.88 23.70
CA ALA A 238 -8.36 9.21 23.12
C ALA A 238 -8.36 9.11 21.59
N ALA A 239 -9.07 8.14 21.00
CA ALA A 239 -9.27 8.09 19.55
C ALA A 239 -10.01 9.33 19.03
N GLN A 240 -11.06 9.78 19.73
CA GLN A 240 -11.75 11.04 19.41
C GLN A 240 -10.80 12.23 19.45
N GLY A 241 -10.05 12.41 20.54
CA GLY A 241 -9.09 13.51 20.68
C GLY A 241 -7.96 13.48 19.64
N PHE A 242 -7.49 12.28 19.28
CA PHE A 242 -6.52 12.10 18.20
C PHE A 242 -7.07 12.55 16.86
N PHE A 243 -8.26 12.08 16.48
CA PHE A 243 -8.87 12.45 15.20
C PHE A 243 -9.23 13.93 15.12
N ASP A 244 -9.65 14.54 16.23
CA ASP A 244 -9.89 15.99 16.27
C ASP A 244 -8.59 16.77 16.07
N HIS A 245 -7.50 16.36 16.74
CA HIS A 245 -6.18 16.97 16.60
C HIS A 245 -5.65 16.89 15.16
N ILE A 246 -5.66 15.70 14.53
CA ILE A 246 -5.10 15.54 13.17
C ILE A 246 -5.98 16.17 12.07
N ARG A 247 -7.27 16.43 12.36
CA ARG A 247 -8.13 17.20 11.46
C ARG A 247 -7.80 18.69 11.55
N GLU A 248 -7.64 19.20 12.78
CA GLU A 248 -7.37 20.61 13.03
C GLU A 248 -6.00 21.04 12.49
N ASP A 249 -4.95 20.24 12.70
CA ASP A 249 -3.59 20.55 12.25
C ASP A 249 -3.31 20.18 10.77
N GLY A 250 -4.31 19.62 10.09
CA GLY A 250 -4.25 19.18 8.70
C GLY A 250 -3.49 17.87 8.43
N THR A 251 -3.05 17.15 9.47
CA THR A 251 -2.31 15.87 9.32
C THR A 251 -3.13 14.82 8.58
N LEU A 252 -4.43 14.74 8.85
CA LEU A 252 -5.31 13.80 8.16
C LEU A 252 -5.39 14.10 6.66
N ASN A 253 -5.52 15.37 6.28
CA ASN A 253 -5.58 15.77 4.87
C ASN A 253 -4.27 15.45 4.15
N ARG A 254 -3.12 15.68 4.80
CA ARG A 254 -1.80 15.31 4.28
C ARG A 254 -1.68 13.82 4.02
N LEU A 255 -2.16 12.99 4.94
CA LEU A 255 -2.16 11.54 4.75
C LEU A 255 -3.09 11.14 3.60
N LEU A 256 -4.31 11.68 3.55
CA LEU A 256 -5.25 11.36 2.48
C LEU A 256 -4.72 11.77 1.09
N ASP A 257 -4.13 12.97 0.94
CA ASP A 257 -3.48 13.37 -0.33
C ASP A 257 -2.25 12.52 -0.65
N ARG A 258 -1.47 12.13 0.37
CA ARG A 258 -0.29 11.28 0.20
C ARG A 258 -0.63 9.92 -0.37
N TYR A 259 -1.75 9.31 0.02
CA TYR A 259 -2.11 7.95 -0.41
C TYR A 259 -3.15 7.89 -1.53
N TYR A 260 -3.99 8.92 -1.66
CA TYR A 260 -5.11 8.89 -2.61
C TYR A 260 -5.10 10.06 -3.62
N GLY A 261 -4.37 11.15 -3.35
CA GLY A 261 -4.45 12.42 -4.10
C GLY A 261 -3.96 12.40 -5.55
N TYR A 262 -3.28 11.34 -5.97
CA TYR A 262 -2.73 11.17 -7.33
C TYR A 262 -3.40 10.03 -8.12
N SER A 263 -4.30 9.27 -7.50
CA SER A 263 -4.89 8.08 -8.11
C SER A 263 -5.81 8.43 -9.30
N ASP A 264 -6.37 9.64 -9.33
CA ASP A 264 -7.25 10.13 -10.40
C ASP A 264 -6.51 10.80 -11.58
N ARG A 265 -5.17 10.82 -11.59
CA ARG A 265 -4.39 11.67 -12.50
C ARG A 265 -4.46 11.30 -13.97
N PHE A 266 -4.49 10.02 -14.27
CA PHE A 266 -4.39 9.54 -15.64
C PHE A 266 -5.76 9.18 -16.20
N ALA A 267 -5.99 9.59 -17.46
CA ALA A 267 -7.07 9.01 -18.23
C ALA A 267 -6.75 7.52 -18.49
N PRO A 268 -7.76 6.62 -18.57
CA PRO A 268 -7.51 5.20 -18.83
C PRO A 268 -6.62 4.92 -20.06
N THR A 269 -6.70 5.79 -21.07
CA THR A 269 -5.85 5.72 -22.27
C THR A 269 -4.38 5.97 -21.99
N GLU A 270 -4.06 6.91 -21.09
CA GLU A 270 -2.69 7.24 -20.71
C GLU A 270 -2.06 6.11 -19.90
N SER A 271 -2.77 5.56 -18.92
CA SER A 271 -2.28 4.44 -18.12
C SER A 271 -2.06 3.19 -18.99
N SER A 272 -2.95 2.93 -19.96
CA SER A 272 -2.79 1.83 -20.92
C SER A 272 -1.55 2.00 -21.79
N GLN A 273 -1.29 3.22 -22.29
CA GLN A 273 -0.09 3.52 -23.05
C GLN A 273 1.18 3.36 -22.22
N PHE A 274 1.15 3.82 -20.96
CA PHE A 274 2.25 3.64 -20.02
C PHE A 274 2.57 2.16 -19.83
N ILE A 275 1.58 1.33 -19.47
CA ILE A 275 1.74 -0.11 -19.22
C ILE A 275 2.26 -0.82 -20.48
N ALA A 276 1.70 -0.49 -21.65
CA ALA A 276 2.18 -1.07 -22.91
C ALA A 276 3.66 -0.74 -23.18
N ARG A 277 4.10 0.48 -22.88
CA ARG A 277 5.50 0.89 -23.01
C ARG A 277 6.37 0.31 -21.90
N ALA A 278 5.85 0.14 -20.69
CA ALA A 278 6.55 -0.50 -19.59
C ALA A 278 6.88 -1.96 -19.94
N ASN A 279 5.98 -2.64 -20.65
CA ASN A 279 6.21 -4.02 -21.09
C ASN A 279 7.11 -4.12 -22.33
N SER A 280 7.10 -3.12 -23.24
CA SER A 280 7.78 -3.20 -24.54
C SER A 280 9.09 -2.42 -24.66
N VAL A 281 9.25 -1.33 -23.90
CA VAL A 281 10.39 -0.39 -24.00
C VAL A 281 11.29 -0.48 -22.77
N LEU A 282 10.72 -0.36 -21.57
CA LEU A 282 11.48 -0.31 -20.32
C LEU A 282 12.47 -1.48 -20.11
N PRO A 283 12.20 -2.73 -20.51
CA PRO A 283 13.15 -3.84 -20.32
C PRO A 283 14.51 -3.61 -20.98
N ARG A 284 14.58 -2.78 -22.04
CA ARG A 284 15.84 -2.43 -22.73
C ARG A 284 16.75 -1.53 -21.89
N TYR A 285 16.18 -0.78 -20.95
CA TYR A 285 16.90 0.23 -20.15
C TYR A 285 16.92 -0.10 -18.65
N ARG A 286 16.17 -1.14 -18.22
CA ARG A 286 16.03 -1.53 -16.80
C ARG A 286 17.37 -1.65 -16.09
N THR A 287 18.35 -2.33 -16.69
CA THR A 287 19.67 -2.52 -16.08
C THR A 287 20.40 -1.21 -15.81
N PHE A 288 20.16 -0.15 -16.60
CA PHE A 288 20.75 1.17 -16.35
C PHE A 288 20.07 1.90 -15.19
N PHE A 289 18.76 1.73 -15.02
CA PHE A 289 18.05 2.25 -13.84
C PHE A 289 18.47 1.51 -12.57
N GLU A 290 18.62 0.19 -12.63
CA GLU A 290 19.13 -0.62 -11.51
C GLU A 290 20.57 -0.26 -11.16
N GLU A 291 21.42 -0.01 -12.16
CA GLU A 291 22.77 0.51 -11.94
C GLU A 291 22.75 1.89 -11.27
N ALA A 292 21.95 2.82 -11.80
CA ALA A 292 21.82 4.15 -11.22
C ALA A 292 21.32 4.08 -9.77
N ALA A 293 20.32 3.24 -9.49
CA ALA A 293 19.82 2.96 -8.15
C ALA A 293 20.92 2.44 -7.21
N ALA A 294 21.77 1.52 -7.67
CA ALA A 294 22.89 1.02 -6.88
C ALA A 294 23.94 2.11 -6.58
N LEU A 295 24.13 3.07 -7.48
CA LEU A 295 25.07 4.17 -7.31
C LEU A 295 24.56 5.29 -6.40
N THR A 296 23.24 5.53 -6.37
CA THR A 296 22.63 6.68 -5.70
C THR A 296 21.84 6.33 -4.45
N GLY A 297 21.47 5.06 -4.27
CA GLY A 297 20.54 4.62 -3.25
C GLY A 297 19.08 4.94 -3.54
N GLU A 298 18.76 5.51 -4.71
CA GLU A 298 17.37 5.72 -5.15
C GLU A 298 16.73 4.42 -5.61
N GLU A 299 15.41 4.34 -5.56
CA GLU A 299 14.69 3.19 -6.11
C GLU A 299 14.65 3.26 -7.64
N TRP A 300 15.01 2.17 -8.32
CA TRP A 300 15.08 2.16 -9.79
C TRP A 300 13.72 2.45 -10.44
N HIS A 301 12.61 2.04 -9.80
CA HIS A 301 11.25 2.36 -10.23
C HIS A 301 10.98 3.87 -10.24
N LEU A 302 11.50 4.61 -9.25
CA LEU A 302 11.35 6.07 -9.16
C LEU A 302 12.13 6.75 -10.29
N LEU A 303 13.35 6.30 -10.54
CA LEU A 303 14.19 6.80 -11.64
C LEU A 303 13.54 6.52 -13.01
N ALA A 304 12.99 5.32 -13.19
CA ALA A 304 12.28 4.95 -14.41
C ALA A 304 10.99 5.76 -14.60
N ALA A 305 10.24 6.02 -13.52
CA ALA A 305 9.04 6.88 -13.55
C ALA A 305 9.38 8.32 -13.94
N LEU A 306 10.45 8.89 -13.37
CA LEU A 306 10.98 10.21 -13.75
C LEU A 306 11.37 10.24 -15.23
N ALA A 307 12.14 9.25 -15.71
CA ALA A 307 12.54 9.15 -17.11
C ALA A 307 11.33 9.05 -18.08
N TYR A 308 10.25 8.38 -17.67
CA TYR A 308 9.04 8.32 -18.47
C TYR A 308 8.36 9.68 -18.56
N GLN A 309 8.24 10.40 -17.44
CA GLN A 309 7.67 11.74 -17.44
C GLN A 309 8.50 12.72 -18.29
N GLU A 310 9.83 12.57 -18.29
CA GLU A 310 10.74 13.45 -19.02
C GLU A 310 10.78 13.16 -20.53
N SER A 311 10.96 11.90 -20.92
CA SER A 311 11.23 11.55 -22.33
C SER A 311 10.34 10.43 -22.87
N GLN A 312 9.45 9.88 -22.05
CA GLN A 312 8.77 8.60 -22.35
C GLN A 312 9.81 7.53 -22.72
N TRP A 313 10.87 7.39 -21.94
CA TRP A 313 11.98 6.48 -22.19
C TRP A 313 12.63 6.59 -23.59
N ASN A 314 12.67 7.80 -24.16
CA ASN A 314 13.30 8.05 -25.44
C ASN A 314 14.70 8.67 -25.22
N PRO A 315 15.80 7.93 -25.45
CA PRO A 315 17.14 8.47 -25.28
C PRO A 315 17.48 9.59 -26.27
N LEU A 316 16.73 9.71 -27.37
CA LEU A 316 16.93 10.73 -28.39
C LEU A 316 15.97 11.92 -28.24
N ALA A 317 15.26 12.05 -27.13
CA ALA A 317 14.35 13.16 -26.88
C ALA A 317 15.10 14.50 -26.86
N THR A 318 14.47 15.53 -27.44
CA THR A 318 14.97 16.90 -27.49
C THR A 318 13.83 17.90 -27.33
N SER A 319 13.96 18.87 -26.43
CA SER A 319 12.99 19.96 -26.26
C SER A 319 13.34 21.20 -27.09
N PHE A 320 12.38 22.12 -27.20
CA PHE A 320 12.59 23.47 -27.74
C PHE A 320 13.52 24.34 -26.87
N THR A 321 13.70 23.99 -25.60
CA THR A 321 14.65 24.62 -24.65
C THR A 321 16.02 23.95 -24.64
N ASN A 322 16.31 23.07 -25.60
CA ASN A 322 17.59 22.36 -25.74
C ASN A 322 17.95 21.40 -24.60
N VAL A 323 16.94 20.97 -23.84
CA VAL A 323 17.05 19.85 -22.90
C VAL A 323 16.98 18.55 -23.70
N ARG A 324 17.84 17.56 -23.38
CA ARG A 324 18.02 16.36 -24.22
C ARG A 324 18.20 15.08 -23.41
N GLY A 325 17.87 13.96 -24.04
CA GLY A 325 18.19 12.63 -23.52
C GLY A 325 17.08 11.99 -22.70
N MET A 326 17.37 10.78 -22.21
CA MET A 326 16.46 9.94 -21.44
C MET A 326 15.89 10.66 -20.20
N MET A 327 16.76 11.38 -19.49
CA MET A 327 16.44 12.12 -18.26
C MET A 327 16.27 13.63 -18.50
N MET A 328 16.22 14.06 -19.76
CA MET A 328 16.05 15.46 -20.14
C MET A 328 17.01 16.38 -19.37
N LEU A 329 18.31 16.26 -19.68
CA LEU A 329 19.36 17.06 -19.05
C LEU A 329 19.61 18.36 -19.83
N THR A 330 19.72 19.47 -19.10
CA THR A 330 20.30 20.72 -19.61
C THR A 330 21.78 20.51 -19.91
N GLU A 331 22.38 21.44 -20.65
CA GLU A 331 23.83 21.44 -20.90
C GLU A 331 24.63 21.65 -19.61
N GLU A 332 24.23 22.62 -18.80
CA GLU A 332 24.84 22.89 -17.50
C GLU A 332 24.80 21.67 -16.56
N THR A 333 23.66 20.98 -16.48
CA THR A 333 23.55 19.78 -15.66
C THR A 333 24.40 18.64 -16.20
N ALA A 334 24.45 18.45 -17.52
CA ALA A 334 25.30 17.45 -18.15
C ALA A 334 26.80 17.71 -17.87
N ASP A 335 27.25 18.95 -18.01
CA ASP A 335 28.63 19.35 -17.71
C ASP A 335 28.96 19.12 -16.23
N ARG A 336 28.06 19.55 -15.32
CA ARG A 336 28.22 19.35 -13.88
C ARG A 336 28.29 17.87 -13.49
N MET A 337 27.58 17.01 -14.21
CA MET A 337 27.55 15.56 -13.99
C MET A 337 28.61 14.79 -14.80
N ASN A 338 29.48 15.49 -15.55
CA ASN A 338 30.51 14.92 -16.43
C ASN A 338 29.94 13.95 -17.49
N VAL A 339 28.82 14.33 -18.12
CA VAL A 339 28.19 13.59 -19.21
C VAL A 339 28.83 13.97 -20.54
N ALA A 340 29.39 13.00 -21.26
CA ALA A 340 29.97 13.24 -22.58
C ALA A 340 28.89 13.28 -23.67
N ASN A 341 27.85 12.43 -23.54
CA ASN A 341 26.77 12.37 -24.50
C ASN A 341 25.40 12.28 -23.82
N ARG A 342 24.65 13.40 -23.82
CA ARG A 342 23.27 13.45 -23.31
C ARG A 342 22.31 12.48 -24.00
N LEU A 343 22.61 12.05 -25.23
CA LEU A 343 21.78 11.12 -26.00
C LEU A 343 22.14 9.65 -25.76
N ASP A 344 23.21 9.37 -24.99
CA ASP A 344 23.47 8.02 -24.50
C ASP A 344 22.51 7.72 -23.32
N ALA A 345 21.76 6.63 -23.44
CA ALA A 345 20.74 6.28 -22.45
C ALA A 345 21.34 6.06 -21.06
N ARG A 346 22.47 5.36 -20.98
CA ARG A 346 23.10 5.02 -19.71
C ARG A 346 23.70 6.25 -19.03
N GLU A 347 24.44 7.07 -19.77
CA GLU A 347 24.99 8.33 -19.25
C GLU A 347 23.87 9.26 -18.79
N SER A 348 22.82 9.43 -19.60
CA SER A 348 21.67 10.27 -19.25
C SER A 348 20.97 9.79 -17.97
N ILE A 349 20.70 8.48 -17.84
CA ILE A 349 20.07 7.88 -16.65
C ILE A 349 20.91 8.09 -15.40
N ILE A 350 22.21 7.74 -15.45
CA ILE A 350 23.10 7.86 -14.29
C ILE A 350 23.23 9.33 -13.86
N ALA A 351 23.38 10.25 -14.80
CA ALA A 351 23.50 11.67 -14.49
C ALA A 351 22.20 12.27 -13.94
N GLY A 352 21.04 11.91 -14.50
CA GLY A 352 19.75 12.32 -13.95
C GLY A 352 19.55 11.83 -12.52
N ALA A 353 19.89 10.56 -12.23
CA ALA A 353 19.82 10.02 -10.88
C ALA A 353 20.74 10.76 -9.89
N LYS A 354 21.99 11.03 -10.29
CA LYS A 354 22.93 11.82 -9.47
C LYS A 354 22.44 13.25 -9.25
N TYR A 355 21.86 13.87 -10.27
CA TYR A 355 21.30 15.22 -10.16
C TYR A 355 20.10 15.25 -9.21
N LEU A 356 19.22 14.23 -9.24
CA LEU A 356 18.12 14.09 -8.28
C LEU A 356 18.63 14.01 -6.84
N VAL A 357 19.66 13.19 -6.58
CA VAL A 357 20.30 13.15 -5.24
C VAL A 357 20.86 14.50 -4.85
N LEU A 358 21.56 15.17 -5.77
CA LEU A 358 22.17 16.47 -5.51
C LEU A 358 21.13 17.50 -5.08
N VAL A 359 19.98 17.58 -5.77
CA VAL A 359 18.92 18.52 -5.36
C VAL A 359 18.20 18.08 -4.08
N ARG A 360 18.10 16.77 -3.82
CA ARG A 360 17.55 16.24 -2.54
C ARG A 360 18.44 16.59 -1.35
N GLU A 361 19.75 16.59 -1.53
CA GLU A 361 20.73 16.94 -0.49
C GLU A 361 20.73 18.44 -0.16
N GLN A 362 20.33 19.30 -1.10
CA GLN A 362 20.14 20.74 -0.86
C GLN A 362 18.91 21.05 0.00
N LEU A 363 17.92 20.15 0.02
CA LEU A 363 16.75 20.29 0.88
C LEU A 363 17.12 20.11 2.36
N PRO A 364 16.51 20.88 3.28
CA PRO A 364 16.75 20.73 4.71
C PRO A 364 16.56 19.30 5.21
N SER A 365 17.49 18.81 6.04
CA SER A 365 17.47 17.45 6.57
C SER A 365 16.27 17.13 7.46
N ARG A 366 15.58 18.15 7.98
CA ARG A 366 14.35 18.02 8.78
C ARG A 366 13.14 17.57 7.97
N ILE A 367 13.16 17.72 6.64
CA ILE A 367 12.05 17.30 5.79
C ILE A 367 12.05 15.76 5.77
N PRO A 368 10.98 15.11 6.25
CA PRO A 368 10.92 13.66 6.29
C PRO A 368 10.68 13.06 4.90
N GLU A 369 11.03 11.80 4.72
CA GLU A 369 10.52 11.02 3.61
C GLU A 369 9.03 10.65 3.85
N PRO A 370 8.20 10.56 2.80
CA PRO A 370 8.53 10.69 1.38
C PRO A 370 8.48 12.15 0.85
N ASP A 371 8.10 13.13 1.67
CA ASP A 371 7.95 14.53 1.28
C ASP A 371 9.24 15.13 0.72
N ARG A 372 10.40 14.72 1.26
CA ARG A 372 11.71 15.15 0.76
C ARG A 372 11.96 14.70 -0.67
N THR A 373 11.62 13.46 -1.02
CA THR A 373 11.69 12.95 -2.38
C THR A 373 10.76 13.75 -3.32
N TRP A 374 9.54 14.06 -2.90
CA TRP A 374 8.59 14.85 -3.72
C TRP A 374 9.08 16.28 -3.97
N MET A 375 9.63 16.94 -2.95
CA MET A 375 10.26 18.25 -3.12
C MET A 375 11.53 18.19 -3.96
N ALA A 376 12.27 17.07 -3.94
CA ALA A 376 13.45 16.87 -4.78
C ALA A 376 13.07 16.73 -6.26
N LEU A 377 11.99 15.99 -6.58
CA LEU A 377 11.43 15.94 -7.93
C LEU A 377 10.96 17.31 -8.41
N ALA A 378 10.29 18.09 -7.56
CA ALA A 378 9.91 19.46 -7.89
C ALA A 378 11.16 20.33 -8.15
N SER A 379 12.21 20.14 -7.36
CA SER A 379 13.50 20.83 -7.52
C SER A 379 14.26 20.39 -8.77
N TYR A 380 14.10 19.14 -9.21
CA TYR A 380 14.67 18.63 -10.46
C TYR A 380 14.10 19.40 -11.66
N ASN A 381 12.79 19.68 -11.63
CA ASN A 381 12.10 20.39 -12.71
C ASN A 381 12.28 21.91 -12.67
N GLN A 382 12.08 22.52 -11.49
CA GLN A 382 12.00 23.97 -11.36
C GLN A 382 13.19 24.58 -10.61
N GLY A 383 14.15 23.77 -10.17
CA GLY A 383 15.30 24.23 -9.39
C GLY A 383 14.98 24.42 -7.91
N TYR A 384 15.97 24.10 -7.07
CA TYR A 384 15.88 24.19 -5.61
C TYR A 384 15.43 25.57 -5.10
N GLY A 385 15.93 26.67 -5.70
CA GLY A 385 15.62 28.03 -5.25
C GLY A 385 14.12 28.36 -5.28
N HIS A 386 13.40 27.91 -6.30
CA HIS A 386 11.95 28.12 -6.40
C HIS A 386 11.17 27.22 -5.42
N ILE A 387 11.67 26.03 -5.11
CA ILE A 387 11.07 25.19 -4.07
C ILE A 387 11.27 25.82 -2.69
N GLU A 388 12.42 26.43 -2.43
CA GLU A 388 12.63 27.18 -1.19
C GLU A 388 11.71 28.42 -1.09
N ASP A 389 11.52 29.15 -2.18
CA ASP A 389 10.55 30.26 -2.23
C ASP A 389 9.12 29.78 -1.94
N ALA A 390 8.71 28.62 -2.47
CA ALA A 390 7.42 28.01 -2.15
C ALA A 390 7.32 27.63 -0.67
N ARG A 391 8.38 27.07 -0.07
CA ARG A 391 8.44 26.75 1.37
C ARG A 391 8.32 27.99 2.24
N ILE A 392 8.96 29.11 1.85
CA ILE A 392 8.84 30.40 2.52
C ILE A 392 7.38 30.89 2.47
N LEU A 393 6.72 30.83 1.30
CA LEU A 393 5.29 31.17 1.19
C LEU A 393 4.41 30.28 2.07
N THR A 394 4.70 28.98 2.13
CA THR A 394 3.97 28.03 2.97
C THR A 394 4.08 28.39 4.45
N GLN A 395 5.29 28.74 4.91
CA GLN A 395 5.53 29.20 6.27
C GLN A 395 4.81 30.53 6.56
N ARG A 396 4.85 31.49 5.63
CA ARG A 396 4.12 32.78 5.76
C ARG A 396 2.61 32.58 5.87
N ALA A 397 2.08 31.53 5.24
CA ALA A 397 0.67 31.14 5.32
C ALA A 397 0.32 30.33 6.59
N GLY A 398 1.26 30.13 7.52
CA GLY A 398 1.05 29.35 8.73
C GLY A 398 0.88 27.85 8.48
N ARG A 399 1.31 27.34 7.32
CA ARG A 399 1.25 25.92 6.95
C ARG A 399 2.60 25.23 7.13
N ASN A 400 2.65 23.91 7.01
CA ASN A 400 3.87 23.14 7.22
C ASN A 400 4.81 23.21 6.00
N PRO A 401 5.98 23.86 6.08
CA PRO A 401 6.92 23.96 4.96
C PRO A 401 7.70 22.65 4.69
N ASP A 402 7.50 21.61 5.48
CA ASP A 402 8.09 20.27 5.29
C ASP A 402 7.07 19.24 4.79
N SER A 403 5.84 19.68 4.50
CA SER A 403 4.80 18.87 3.86
C SER A 403 4.74 19.20 2.37
N TRP A 404 4.89 18.19 1.51
CA TRP A 404 4.71 18.33 0.08
C TRP A 404 3.30 18.86 -0.26
N GLU A 405 2.24 18.39 0.42
CA GLU A 405 0.88 18.86 0.16
C GLU A 405 0.75 20.38 0.36
N ASP A 406 1.35 20.90 1.42
CA ASP A 406 1.27 22.32 1.76
C ASP A 406 2.23 23.17 0.91
N VAL A 407 3.40 22.65 0.58
CA VAL A 407 4.37 23.30 -0.33
C VAL A 407 3.84 23.34 -1.76
N LYS A 408 3.22 22.26 -2.24
CA LYS A 408 2.54 22.18 -3.55
C LYS A 408 1.54 23.32 -3.72
N LYS A 409 0.70 23.59 -2.71
CA LYS A 409 -0.28 24.69 -2.75
C LYS A 409 0.39 26.07 -2.94
N SER A 410 1.50 26.32 -2.26
CA SER A 410 2.29 27.56 -2.43
C SER A 410 3.04 27.62 -3.75
N LEU A 411 3.51 26.47 -4.24
CA LEU A 411 4.24 26.37 -5.51
C LEU A 411 3.36 26.88 -6.68
N LEU A 412 2.06 26.58 -6.64
CA LEU A 412 1.08 27.09 -7.61
C LEU A 412 0.95 28.62 -7.62
N LEU A 413 1.37 29.31 -6.57
CA LEU A 413 1.30 30.77 -6.45
C LEU A 413 2.51 31.47 -7.09
N LEU A 414 3.58 30.75 -7.43
CA LEU A 414 4.81 31.35 -7.97
C LEU A 414 4.67 31.95 -9.38
N ASN A 415 3.51 31.77 -10.03
CA ASN A 415 3.18 32.43 -11.29
C ASN A 415 2.24 33.64 -11.12
N GLN A 416 1.85 33.98 -9.87
CA GLN A 416 0.89 35.05 -9.58
C GLN A 416 1.62 36.33 -9.12
N PRO A 417 1.39 37.47 -9.80
CA PRO A 417 1.86 38.78 -9.33
C PRO A 417 1.40 39.06 -7.89
N GLY A 418 2.20 39.77 -7.10
CA GLY A 418 1.98 39.96 -5.67
C GLY A 418 2.54 38.86 -4.76
N TYR A 419 2.70 37.62 -5.24
CA TYR A 419 3.39 36.56 -4.51
C TYR A 419 4.87 36.51 -4.87
N TYR A 420 5.18 36.21 -6.13
CA TYR A 420 6.57 35.97 -6.56
C TYR A 420 7.45 37.22 -6.44
N GLU A 421 6.87 38.43 -6.50
CA GLU A 421 7.60 39.71 -6.38
C GLU A 421 8.23 39.90 -4.99
N THR A 422 7.75 39.16 -3.99
CA THR A 422 8.24 39.20 -2.61
C THR A 422 9.29 38.11 -2.29
N LEU A 423 9.71 37.36 -3.32
CA LEU A 423 10.54 36.16 -3.21
C LEU A 423 11.86 36.35 -3.94
N LYS A 424 12.89 35.61 -3.52
CA LYS A 424 14.27 35.84 -3.97
C LYS A 424 14.46 35.49 -5.45
N HIS A 425 13.84 34.41 -5.92
CA HIS A 425 14.03 33.90 -7.27
C HIS A 425 12.91 34.33 -8.22
N GLY A 426 11.88 35.00 -7.73
CA GLY A 426 10.83 35.60 -8.55
C GLY A 426 9.92 34.56 -9.20
N TYR A 427 9.46 34.89 -10.41
CA TYR A 427 8.49 34.11 -11.16
C TYR A 427 8.97 32.67 -11.42
N ALA A 428 8.08 31.70 -11.21
CA ALA A 428 8.31 30.30 -11.59
C ALA A 428 7.04 29.66 -12.13
N ARG A 429 7.21 28.64 -12.99
CA ARG A 429 6.11 27.81 -13.47
C ARG A 429 5.78 26.68 -12.50
N GLY A 430 5.46 27.04 -11.25
CA GLY A 430 5.26 26.06 -10.19
C GLY A 430 4.14 25.03 -10.45
N GLY A 431 3.18 25.35 -11.32
CA GLY A 431 2.21 24.39 -11.82
C GLY A 431 2.82 23.23 -12.62
N GLU A 432 3.83 23.49 -13.46
CA GLU A 432 4.52 22.44 -14.23
C GLU A 432 5.25 21.46 -13.30
N ALA A 433 5.94 21.99 -12.28
CA ALA A 433 6.61 21.19 -11.27
C ALA A 433 5.64 20.35 -10.44
N ALA A 434 4.51 20.93 -10.01
CA ALA A 434 3.47 20.17 -9.32
C ALA A 434 2.93 19.03 -10.19
N VAL A 435 2.65 19.28 -11.46
CA VAL A 435 2.18 18.23 -12.40
C VAL A 435 3.23 17.14 -12.57
N LEU A 436 4.51 17.50 -12.73
CA LEU A 436 5.59 16.53 -12.85
C LEU A 436 5.64 15.60 -11.65
N VAL A 437 5.63 16.14 -10.42
CA VAL A 437 5.69 15.31 -9.20
C VAL A 437 4.51 14.36 -9.12
N GLU A 438 3.28 14.85 -9.36
CA GLU A 438 2.09 14.01 -9.26
C GLU A 438 2.06 12.92 -10.35
N ASN A 439 2.54 13.21 -11.56
CA ASN A 439 2.67 12.20 -12.61
C ASN A 439 3.74 11.16 -12.28
N VAL A 440 4.92 11.59 -11.79
CA VAL A 440 5.99 10.66 -11.40
C VAL A 440 5.52 9.74 -10.28
N ARG A 441 4.78 10.24 -9.28
CA ARG A 441 4.15 9.41 -8.24
C ARG A 441 3.22 8.36 -8.84
N GLY A 442 2.35 8.76 -9.77
CA GLY A 442 1.45 7.82 -10.45
C GLY A 442 2.21 6.75 -11.25
N TYR A 443 3.22 7.12 -12.04
CA TYR A 443 4.03 6.16 -12.80
C TYR A 443 4.86 5.24 -11.90
N TYR A 444 5.38 5.77 -10.80
CA TYR A 444 6.14 4.99 -9.82
C TYR A 444 5.27 3.88 -9.22
N ASP A 445 4.06 4.22 -8.80
CA ASP A 445 3.09 3.26 -8.28
C ASP A 445 2.70 2.21 -9.32
N LEU A 446 2.46 2.64 -10.57
CA LEU A 446 2.16 1.74 -11.68
C LEU A 446 3.27 0.68 -11.84
N LEU A 447 4.54 1.12 -11.85
CA LEU A 447 5.69 0.23 -12.02
C LEU A 447 5.91 -0.71 -10.83
N LYS A 448 5.72 -0.21 -9.61
CA LYS A 448 5.82 -1.02 -8.38
C LYS A 448 4.85 -2.17 -8.40
N ARG A 449 3.62 -1.94 -8.84
CA ARG A 449 2.60 -2.98 -8.92
C ARG A 449 2.92 -4.01 -9.99
N THR A 450 3.23 -3.60 -11.22
CA THR A 450 3.55 -4.54 -12.31
C THR A 450 4.73 -5.44 -11.93
N SER A 451 5.74 -4.89 -11.24
CA SER A 451 6.89 -5.68 -10.77
C SER A 451 6.54 -6.68 -9.66
N GLN A 452 5.57 -6.36 -8.80
CA GLN A 452 5.08 -7.29 -7.78
C GLN A 452 4.25 -8.42 -8.41
N GLU A 453 3.43 -8.11 -9.41
CA GLU A 453 2.68 -9.11 -10.18
C GLU A 453 3.64 -10.06 -10.93
N GLU A 454 4.69 -9.53 -11.56
CA GLU A 454 5.78 -10.33 -12.16
C GLU A 454 6.44 -11.25 -11.13
N ALA A 455 6.76 -10.73 -9.93
CA ALA A 455 7.38 -11.52 -8.87
C ALA A 455 6.48 -12.64 -8.35
N GLN A 456 5.16 -12.44 -8.33
CA GLN A 456 4.17 -13.46 -7.94
C GLN A 456 3.91 -14.51 -9.02
N LEU A 457 4.16 -14.17 -10.30
CA LEU A 457 4.06 -15.10 -11.43
C LEU A 457 5.29 -16.01 -11.57
N ILE A 458 6.40 -15.68 -10.90
CA ILE A 458 7.55 -16.58 -10.75
C ILE A 458 7.17 -17.60 -9.67
N PRO A 459 6.98 -18.90 -9.98
CA PRO A 459 6.62 -19.88 -8.98
C PRO A 459 7.69 -19.96 -7.89
N GLU A 460 7.31 -19.78 -6.62
CA GLU A 460 8.16 -20.18 -5.50
C GLU A 460 8.41 -21.70 -5.62
N GLU A 461 9.70 -22.04 -5.69
CA GLU A 461 10.28 -23.38 -5.82
C GLU A 461 10.14 -24.09 -7.19
N SER A 462 11.15 -23.87 -8.04
CA SER A 462 11.74 -24.99 -8.79
C SER A 462 13.11 -25.29 -8.18
N PRO A 463 13.27 -26.33 -7.34
CA PRO A 463 14.60 -26.79 -7.02
C PRO A 463 15.17 -27.31 -8.32
N TYR A 464 16.17 -26.62 -8.88
CA TYR A 464 16.92 -27.10 -10.02
C TYR A 464 17.40 -28.54 -9.72
N ARG A 465 16.64 -29.53 -10.18
CA ARG A 465 17.17 -30.86 -10.45
C ARG A 465 18.13 -30.64 -11.59
N LEU A 466 19.42 -30.56 -11.26
CA LEU A 466 20.51 -30.69 -12.21
C LEU A 466 20.12 -31.80 -13.19
N PHE A 467 19.99 -31.46 -14.48
CA PHE A 467 19.71 -32.43 -15.52
C PHE A 467 20.74 -33.57 -15.40
N GLY A 468 20.27 -34.83 -15.42
CA GLY A 468 21.11 -36.03 -15.23
C GLY A 468 22.37 -36.17 -16.11
N PRO A 469 22.53 -35.45 -17.25
CA PRO A 469 23.82 -35.37 -17.94
C PRO A 469 24.88 -34.53 -17.19
N MET A 470 24.48 -33.51 -16.43
CA MET A 470 25.39 -32.60 -15.72
C MET A 470 25.87 -33.18 -14.37
N GLN A 471 25.05 -34.01 -13.73
CA GLN A 471 25.43 -34.78 -12.54
C GLN A 471 26.56 -35.80 -12.83
N ARG A 472 26.56 -36.39 -14.03
CA ARG A 472 27.60 -37.32 -14.49
C ARG A 472 28.92 -36.63 -14.83
N LEU A 473 28.89 -35.35 -15.20
CA LEU A 473 30.10 -34.54 -15.41
C LEU A 473 30.76 -34.16 -14.08
N LEU A 474 29.97 -33.82 -13.05
CA LEU A 474 30.47 -33.50 -11.71
C LEU A 474 31.04 -34.73 -10.98
N GLN A 475 30.41 -35.90 -11.08
CA GLN A 475 30.98 -37.15 -10.52
C GLN A 475 32.27 -37.62 -11.22
N ARG A 476 32.45 -37.26 -12.50
CA ARG A 476 33.69 -37.57 -13.24
C ARG A 476 34.86 -36.67 -12.84
N TRP A 477 34.59 -35.46 -12.36
CA TRP A 477 35.60 -34.55 -11.85
C TRP A 477 36.07 -34.95 -10.44
N GLU A 478 35.15 -35.35 -9.55
CA GLU A 478 35.51 -35.79 -8.19
C GLU A 478 36.31 -37.11 -8.14
N THR A 479 36.24 -37.93 -9.20
CA THR A 479 36.97 -39.19 -9.29
C THR A 479 38.32 -39.10 -9.99
N SER A 480 38.61 -38.03 -10.75
CA SER A 480 39.93 -37.85 -11.39
C SER A 480 40.99 -37.27 -10.45
N ASP A 481 40.59 -36.58 -9.39
CA ASP A 481 41.52 -35.95 -8.44
C ASP A 481 41.98 -36.89 -7.30
N ALA A 482 41.44 -38.11 -7.24
CA ALA A 482 41.79 -39.11 -6.22
C ALA A 482 42.92 -40.09 -6.64
N GLU A 483 43.41 -40.05 -7.88
CA GLU A 483 44.45 -40.98 -8.38
C GLU A 483 45.83 -40.36 -8.65
N THR A 484 46.09 -39.10 -8.24
CA THR A 484 47.43 -38.50 -8.36
C THR A 484 48.02 -38.00 -7.04
N ILE A 485 47.80 -38.75 -5.95
CA ILE A 485 48.66 -38.70 -4.75
C ILE A 485 48.85 -40.12 -4.22
N LYS A 486 49.86 -40.82 -4.74
CA LYS A 486 50.59 -41.90 -4.06
C LYS A 486 52.02 -41.96 -4.56
#